data_AF-A0AA39CTG8-F1
#
_entry.id   AF-A0AA39CTG8-F1
#
_cell.length_a   1.000
_cell.length_b   1.000
_cell.length_c   1.000
_cell.angle_alpha   90.00
_cell.angle_beta   90.00
_cell.angle_gamma   90.00
#
_symmetry.space_group_name_H-M   'P 1'
#
loop_
_entity.id
_entity.type
_entity.pdbx_description
1 polymer ?
#
loop_
_entity_poly.entity_id
_entity_poly.type
_entity_poly.pdbx_seq_one_letter_code
_entity_poly.pdbx_strand_id
1 'polypeptide(L)'
;MFGGNIWGAIAPASEALLDKERAPPPKPTPLEFPCYVPPRSDDPLDSHHLESLCKDLASVRRPWDVKDSQLAQFNIQLEQDVSLADMVPDERFKSRPLLYDSDLTSMLKELDVENEDAYREVIRLPPLPGRQKPRLAYSRAFFTSLEDMCRYWDDSKDDYYEVEVDGQEGSNTEFSPTPSTTKETEKRNAEKKETKALSGETKQTTEGTNSDGEQAEHNTSLNADRVEIPHRSKTKQVYRGLRIGSGQQMSPGTRVAAVRNLLKMAIHKFNCRDHDFHPREKFRIRNINLPSTFLHFCVAKMPAESRLARARFVEGPLMGVHSRMEVRFRPRDGSNDSPNDFVGEKYDLFREVSGLLMLAKQRAREGQTPSKEPHQDHWWALRHRWGGGPTRWGQLACEVFEDDDPSWSPEERQLQLDKRTQEEEERKRTDVLATATDLNNLKPEDLLSLETSSGNVRPKKKKKGDDDSKDKAEYKDGRRLMFTAPIRRKWYQEWTKVRPNSSTWDEKLIYRRIGVPDPEQGWDDVYMLSAANHHVCLVKLSVHENYLQWLETGNTKHQALKSGRQDHILYMTRSRWFNLLDVDQRKELLTGIWCVLSWLNRDEVPKVELEKMENLKQEQEQQESDNGGDHPMET
;
A
#
# COMPACT_ATOMS: atom_id res chain seq x y z
N MET A 1 -16.01 -0.01 6.79
CA MET A 1 -16.47 -1.40 7.00
C MET A 1 -15.91 -2.23 5.86
N PHE A 2 -15.04 -3.21 6.13
CA PHE A 2 -14.79 -4.35 5.24
C PHE A 2 -14.28 -5.49 6.11
N GLY A 3 -15.17 -6.45 6.36
CA GLY A 3 -14.87 -7.72 7.01
C GLY A 3 -15.83 -8.74 6.42
N GLY A 4 -15.29 -9.80 5.83
CA GLY A 4 -16.08 -10.73 5.05
C GLY A 4 -15.22 -11.70 4.25
N ASN A 5 -15.05 -12.90 4.80
CA ASN A 5 -14.86 -14.16 4.07
C ASN A 5 -13.67 -14.25 3.10
N ILE A 6 -12.45 -14.36 3.65
CA ILE A 6 -11.41 -15.15 2.99
C ILE A 6 -11.76 -16.64 3.19
N TRP A 7 -12.60 -17.17 2.30
CA TRP A 7 -12.65 -18.61 2.02
C TRP A 7 -11.73 -18.91 0.84
N GLY A 8 -10.44 -18.60 1.03
CA GLY A 8 -9.41 -19.17 0.17
C GLY A 8 -9.35 -20.67 0.43
N ALA A 9 -9.54 -21.49 -0.59
CA ALA A 9 -9.23 -22.91 -0.48
C ALA A 9 -7.75 -23.04 -0.10
N ILE A 10 -7.46 -23.78 0.97
CA ILE A 10 -6.07 -24.02 1.39
C ILE A 10 -5.41 -24.78 0.23
N ALA A 11 -4.45 -24.12 -0.43
CA ALA A 11 -3.67 -24.77 -1.48
C ALA A 11 -2.98 -26.00 -0.87
N PRO A 12 -2.98 -27.16 -1.56
CA PRO A 12 -2.29 -28.35 -1.05
C PRO A 12 -0.82 -28.02 -0.80
N ALA A 13 -0.28 -28.56 0.29
CA ALA A 13 1.11 -28.32 0.67
C ALA A 13 2.07 -28.72 -0.47
N SER A 14 3.20 -28.02 -0.57
CA SER A 14 4.21 -28.19 -1.62
C SER A 14 4.66 -29.64 -1.81
N GLU A 15 4.90 -30.39 -0.72
CA GLU A 15 5.26 -31.82 -0.78
C GLU A 15 4.15 -32.67 -1.43
N ALA A 16 2.87 -32.33 -1.24
CA ALA A 16 1.72 -33.00 -1.85
C ALA A 16 1.43 -32.55 -3.31
N LEU A 17 2.26 -31.65 -3.86
CA LEU A 17 2.23 -31.25 -5.27
C LEU A 17 3.35 -31.88 -6.10
N LEU A 18 4.47 -32.26 -5.49
CA LEU A 18 5.65 -32.84 -6.15
C LEU A 18 5.28 -34.03 -7.05
N ASP A 19 4.84 -35.13 -6.45
CA ASP A 19 4.52 -36.37 -7.17
C ASP A 19 3.19 -36.31 -7.95
N LYS A 20 2.42 -35.22 -7.78
CA LYS A 20 1.06 -35.12 -8.29
C LYS A 20 1.03 -34.66 -9.75
N GLU A 21 0.79 -35.63 -10.64
CA GLU A 21 0.53 -35.41 -12.06
C GLU A 21 -0.54 -34.34 -12.30
N ARG A 22 -0.18 -33.32 -13.07
CA ARG A 22 -1.04 -32.18 -13.44
C ARG A 22 -0.82 -31.79 -14.90
N ALA A 23 -1.68 -30.90 -15.40
CA ALA A 23 -1.36 -30.15 -16.62
C ALA A 23 -0.16 -29.22 -16.35
N PRO A 24 0.75 -29.03 -17.32
CA PRO A 24 1.93 -28.19 -17.16
C PRO A 24 1.56 -26.73 -16.82
N PRO A 25 2.20 -26.11 -15.82
CA PRO A 25 2.10 -24.67 -15.62
C PRO A 25 2.77 -23.94 -16.81
N PRO A 26 2.47 -22.65 -17.06
CA PRO A 26 3.20 -21.87 -18.04
C PRO A 26 4.70 -21.89 -17.73
N LYS A 27 5.55 -21.72 -18.76
CA LYS A 27 7.01 -21.78 -18.62
C LYS A 27 7.52 -20.85 -17.51
N PRO A 28 8.65 -21.18 -16.85
CA PRO A 28 9.30 -20.30 -15.89
C PRO A 28 9.44 -18.87 -16.44
N THR A 29 9.18 -17.88 -15.59
CA THR A 29 9.28 -16.47 -15.99
C THR A 29 10.75 -16.06 -15.97
N PRO A 30 11.33 -15.62 -17.11
CA PRO A 30 12.72 -15.15 -17.12
C PRO A 30 12.90 -13.99 -16.15
N LEU A 31 13.95 -14.02 -15.34
CA LEU A 31 14.25 -12.94 -14.41
C LEU A 31 14.72 -11.69 -15.16
N GLU A 32 14.06 -10.57 -14.88
CA GLU A 32 14.43 -9.26 -15.38
C GLU A 32 14.28 -8.21 -14.28
N PHE A 33 15.22 -7.26 -14.25
CA PHE A 33 15.24 -6.11 -13.35
C PHE A 33 15.45 -4.81 -14.13
N PRO A 34 14.91 -3.68 -13.68
CA PRO A 34 15.16 -2.38 -14.29
C PRO A 34 16.59 -1.88 -13.98
N CYS A 35 17.31 -1.45 -15.01
CA CYS A 35 18.67 -0.91 -14.94
C CYS A 35 18.80 0.50 -15.54
N TYR A 36 17.70 1.07 -16.06
CA TYR A 36 17.69 2.38 -16.72
C TYR A 36 18.21 3.51 -15.81
N VAL A 37 19.14 4.29 -16.36
CA VAL A 37 19.68 5.53 -15.79
C VAL A 37 19.10 6.71 -16.57
N PRO A 38 18.55 7.73 -15.91
CA PRO A 38 17.99 8.89 -16.60
C PRO A 38 19.12 9.84 -17.04
N PRO A 39 18.94 10.63 -18.12
CA PRO A 39 19.69 11.87 -18.28
C PRO A 39 19.27 12.88 -17.20
N ARG A 40 20.01 13.98 -17.09
CA ARG A 40 19.61 15.19 -16.35
C ARG A 40 19.57 16.36 -17.32
N SER A 41 18.82 17.42 -17.02
CA SER A 41 18.98 18.70 -17.74
C SER A 41 19.92 19.66 -17.00
N ASP A 42 20.11 19.46 -15.69
CA ASP A 42 20.87 20.33 -14.77
C ASP A 42 20.31 21.77 -14.72
N ASP A 43 19.01 21.90 -15.04
CA ASP A 43 18.26 23.16 -14.92
C ASP A 43 18.07 23.56 -13.45
N PRO A 44 18.15 24.85 -13.10
CA PRO A 44 17.94 25.34 -11.74
C PRO A 44 16.47 25.21 -11.28
N LEU A 45 16.23 25.30 -9.96
CA LEU A 45 14.89 25.27 -9.37
C LEU A 45 14.18 26.63 -9.48
N ASP A 46 13.80 27.02 -10.69
CA ASP A 46 12.99 28.23 -10.94
C ASP A 46 11.55 27.92 -11.39
N SER A 47 10.71 28.96 -11.46
CA SER A 47 9.30 28.81 -11.85
C SER A 47 9.10 28.41 -13.32
N HIS A 48 10.01 28.78 -14.24
CA HIS A 48 9.93 28.40 -15.65
C HIS A 48 10.25 26.92 -15.85
N HIS A 49 11.28 26.41 -15.18
CA HIS A 49 11.57 24.97 -15.14
C HIS A 49 10.37 24.19 -14.59
N LEU A 50 9.71 24.67 -13.53
CA LEU A 50 8.51 24.00 -13.02
C LEU A 50 7.31 24.07 -13.98
N GLU A 51 7.12 25.17 -14.70
CA GLU A 51 6.09 25.28 -15.75
C GLU A 51 6.36 24.30 -16.89
N SER A 52 7.62 24.14 -17.31
CA SER A 52 8.06 23.10 -18.25
C SER A 52 7.74 21.70 -17.72
N LEU A 53 8.18 21.36 -16.51
CA LEU A 53 7.95 20.06 -15.89
C LEU A 53 6.45 19.76 -15.77
N CYS A 54 5.62 20.73 -15.36
CA CYS A 54 4.17 20.56 -15.27
C CYS A 54 3.53 20.31 -16.64
N LYS A 55 3.93 21.06 -17.67
CA LYS A 55 3.46 20.89 -19.05
C LYS A 55 3.86 19.53 -19.63
N ASP A 56 5.08 19.09 -19.38
CA ASP A 56 5.61 17.82 -19.87
C ASP A 56 4.96 16.62 -19.16
N LEU A 57 4.79 16.68 -17.83
CA LEU A 57 4.06 15.67 -17.06
C LEU A 57 2.58 15.58 -17.47
N ALA A 58 1.93 16.70 -17.79
CA ALA A 58 0.56 16.72 -18.28
C ALA A 58 0.39 16.06 -19.68
N SER A 59 1.49 15.79 -20.40
CA SER A 59 1.45 15.03 -21.66
C SER A 59 1.47 13.50 -21.46
N VAL A 60 1.87 13.00 -20.29
CA VAL A 60 1.93 11.56 -19.97
C VAL A 60 0.51 11.04 -19.71
N ARG A 61 -0.01 10.18 -20.60
CA ARG A 61 -1.36 9.60 -20.49
C ARG A 61 -1.36 8.10 -20.16
N ARG A 62 -0.27 7.42 -20.49
CA ARG A 62 -0.06 5.96 -20.36
C ARG A 62 1.37 5.72 -19.84
N PRO A 63 1.67 4.57 -19.21
CA PRO A 63 3.00 4.30 -18.65
C PRO A 63 4.15 4.51 -19.63
N TRP A 64 4.02 3.95 -20.84
CA TRP A 64 5.00 4.03 -21.92
C TRP A 64 5.02 5.38 -22.68
N ASP A 65 4.23 6.38 -22.25
CA ASP A 65 4.36 7.75 -22.77
C ASP A 65 5.52 8.51 -22.09
N VAL A 66 6.14 7.94 -21.03
CA VAL A 66 7.28 8.56 -20.32
C VAL A 66 8.56 8.53 -21.16
N LYS A 67 9.17 9.71 -21.32
CA LYS A 67 10.36 9.97 -22.14
C LYS A 67 11.54 10.47 -21.32
N ASP A 68 12.73 10.35 -21.90
CA ASP A 68 13.99 10.78 -21.29
C ASP A 68 14.00 12.29 -20.98
N SER A 69 13.38 13.13 -21.83
CA SER A 69 13.25 14.57 -21.58
C SER A 69 12.43 14.91 -20.33
N GLN A 70 11.48 14.06 -19.95
CA GLN A 70 10.61 14.26 -18.78
C GLN A 70 11.31 13.79 -17.50
N LEU A 71 12.17 12.78 -17.60
CA LEU A 71 13.03 12.34 -16.50
C LEU A 71 14.24 13.28 -16.29
N ALA A 72 14.74 13.91 -17.36
CA ALA A 72 15.80 14.92 -17.30
C ALA A 72 15.47 16.07 -16.32
N GLN A 73 14.25 16.59 -16.39
CA GLN A 73 13.73 17.69 -15.56
C GLN A 73 13.56 17.32 -14.06
N PHE A 74 13.77 16.05 -13.67
CA PHE A 74 13.90 15.69 -12.24
C PHE A 74 15.34 15.81 -11.72
N ASN A 75 16.34 16.01 -12.59
CA ASN A 75 17.77 16.11 -12.24
C ASN A 75 18.25 14.97 -11.33
N ILE A 76 17.94 13.74 -11.70
CA ILE A 76 18.28 12.55 -10.90
C ILE A 76 19.73 12.14 -11.16
N GLN A 77 20.57 12.17 -10.14
CA GLN A 77 21.84 11.43 -10.12
C GLN A 77 21.58 10.05 -9.53
N LEU A 78 21.53 9.01 -10.37
CA LEU A 78 21.30 7.63 -9.95
C LEU A 78 22.60 6.82 -9.96
N GLU A 79 23.03 6.40 -8.79
CA GLU A 79 24.12 5.43 -8.57
C GLU A 79 23.51 4.05 -8.30
N GLN A 80 24.02 3.01 -8.99
CA GLN A 80 23.50 1.64 -8.93
C GLN A 80 24.53 0.67 -8.32
N ASP A 81 24.04 -0.49 -7.85
CA ASP A 81 24.81 -1.56 -7.24
C ASP A 81 25.67 -1.16 -6.03
N VAL A 82 25.23 -0.10 -5.32
CA VAL A 82 25.88 0.42 -4.11
C VAL A 82 25.77 -0.57 -2.94
N SER A 83 26.85 -0.72 -2.17
CA SER A 83 26.91 -1.57 -0.97
C SER A 83 25.85 -1.17 0.07
N LEU A 84 25.28 -2.15 0.77
CA LEU A 84 24.33 -1.89 1.87
C LEU A 84 24.98 -1.15 3.06
N ALA A 85 26.30 -1.23 3.22
CA ALA A 85 27.02 -0.44 4.23
C ALA A 85 27.00 1.06 3.86
N ASP A 86 27.37 1.41 2.63
CA ASP A 86 27.47 2.80 2.15
C ASP A 86 26.11 3.47 1.89
N MET A 87 25.02 2.72 2.03
CA MET A 87 23.68 3.29 2.14
C MET A 87 23.52 4.18 3.39
N VAL A 88 24.29 3.95 4.45
CA VAL A 88 24.23 4.75 5.69
C VAL A 88 25.34 5.82 5.73
N PRO A 89 25.03 7.10 6.05
CA PRO A 89 26.04 8.18 6.08
C PRO A 89 27.08 8.09 7.21
N ASP A 90 26.76 7.44 8.34
CA ASP A 90 27.59 7.41 9.55
C ASP A 90 28.33 6.07 9.68
N GLU A 91 29.67 6.14 9.67
CA GLU A 91 30.59 5.00 9.78
C GLU A 91 30.31 4.09 10.98
N ARG A 92 29.74 4.61 12.08
CA ARG A 92 29.36 3.84 13.28
C ARG A 92 28.26 2.80 13.01
N PHE A 93 27.51 2.94 11.93
CA PHE A 93 26.41 2.05 11.55
C PHE A 93 26.69 1.28 10.25
N LYS A 94 27.86 1.47 9.62
CA LYS A 94 28.30 0.72 8.44
C LYS A 94 28.90 -0.64 8.78
N SER A 95 29.70 -0.70 9.85
CA SER A 95 30.35 -1.91 10.36
C SER A 95 29.58 -2.48 11.56
N ARG A 96 29.94 -3.68 12.00
CA ARG A 96 29.56 -4.18 13.33
C ARG A 96 30.44 -3.51 14.41
N PRO A 97 30.02 -3.58 15.69
CA PRO A 97 28.71 -4.04 16.19
C PRO A 97 27.58 -3.03 15.90
N LEU A 98 26.36 -3.55 15.74
CA LEU A 98 25.15 -2.74 15.50
C LEU A 98 24.29 -2.63 16.78
N LEU A 99 23.28 -1.75 16.76
CA LEU A 99 22.27 -1.71 17.83
C LEU A 99 21.53 -3.04 17.91
N TYR A 100 21.36 -3.57 19.12
CA TYR A 100 20.67 -4.85 19.37
C TYR A 100 21.25 -6.05 18.57
N ASP A 101 22.56 -6.08 18.27
CA ASP A 101 23.20 -7.07 17.39
C ASP A 101 22.99 -8.54 17.82
N SER A 102 22.72 -8.80 19.10
CA SER A 102 22.34 -10.13 19.62
C SER A 102 20.97 -10.61 19.11
N ASP A 103 20.01 -9.70 18.93
CA ASP A 103 18.72 -10.01 18.29
C ASP A 103 18.88 -10.17 16.78
N LEU A 104 19.68 -9.32 16.12
CA LEU A 104 20.00 -9.48 14.69
C LEU A 104 20.64 -10.85 14.44
N THR A 105 21.65 -11.22 15.22
CA THR A 105 22.36 -12.50 15.11
C THR A 105 21.43 -13.69 15.37
N SER A 106 20.45 -13.55 16.28
CA SER A 106 19.40 -14.55 16.49
C SER A 106 18.47 -14.69 15.27
N MET A 107 18.12 -13.59 14.60
CA MET A 107 17.30 -13.59 13.39
C MET A 107 18.06 -14.10 12.15
N LEU A 108 19.33 -13.73 12.00
CA LEU A 108 20.20 -14.22 10.91
C LEU A 108 20.38 -15.74 11.02
N LYS A 109 20.50 -16.28 12.24
CA LYS A 109 20.54 -17.73 12.48
C LYS A 109 19.23 -18.46 12.11
N GLU A 110 18.08 -17.79 12.16
CA GLU A 110 16.84 -18.34 11.62
C GLU A 110 16.76 -18.22 10.08
N LEU A 111 17.30 -17.15 9.48
CA LEU A 111 17.38 -17.02 8.03
C LEU A 111 18.41 -17.97 7.40
N ASP A 112 19.34 -18.51 8.19
CA ASP A 112 20.33 -19.52 7.79
C ASP A 112 19.72 -20.90 7.46
N VAL A 113 18.49 -21.15 7.93
CA VAL A 113 17.78 -22.43 7.71
C VAL A 113 17.46 -22.61 6.22
N GLU A 114 17.76 -23.79 5.67
CA GLU A 114 17.43 -24.16 4.30
C GLU A 114 15.91 -24.04 4.01
N ASN A 115 15.57 -23.61 2.80
CA ASN A 115 14.20 -23.36 2.37
C ASN A 115 13.30 -24.58 2.63
N GLU A 116 13.73 -25.79 2.26
CA GLU A 116 12.96 -27.02 2.44
C GLU A 116 12.61 -27.30 3.91
N ASP A 117 13.57 -27.21 4.84
CA ASP A 117 13.31 -27.46 6.26
C ASP A 117 12.40 -26.40 6.88
N ALA A 118 12.59 -25.14 6.48
CA ALA A 118 11.74 -24.04 6.90
C ALA A 118 10.32 -24.18 6.35
N TYR A 119 10.16 -24.59 5.08
CA TYR A 119 8.87 -24.83 4.44
C TYR A 119 8.12 -25.97 5.12
N ARG A 120 8.79 -27.10 5.36
CA ARG A 120 8.26 -28.24 6.11
C ARG A 120 7.77 -27.82 7.50
N GLU A 121 8.51 -26.97 8.22
CA GLU A 121 8.04 -26.46 9.52
C GLU A 121 6.86 -25.49 9.42
N VAL A 122 6.84 -24.55 8.46
CA VAL A 122 5.71 -23.60 8.38
C VAL A 122 4.40 -24.31 8.00
N ILE A 123 4.45 -25.28 7.08
CA ILE A 123 3.31 -26.10 6.62
C ILE A 123 3.05 -27.36 7.49
N ARG A 124 3.88 -27.59 8.53
CA ARG A 124 3.74 -28.64 9.56
C ARG A 124 3.92 -30.09 9.07
N LEU A 125 4.85 -30.31 8.15
CA LEU A 125 5.29 -31.63 7.70
C LEU A 125 6.49 -32.13 8.53
N PRO A 126 6.73 -33.46 8.62
CA PRO A 126 7.89 -33.99 9.33
C PRO A 126 9.20 -33.52 8.67
N PRO A 127 10.29 -33.32 9.45
CA PRO A 127 11.59 -32.95 8.91
C PRO A 127 12.17 -34.07 8.02
N LEU A 128 13.12 -33.73 7.16
CA LEU A 128 13.83 -34.70 6.32
C LEU A 128 14.62 -35.72 7.17
N PRO A 129 14.85 -36.95 6.69
CA PRO A 129 15.61 -37.97 7.41
C PRO A 129 16.99 -37.46 7.85
N GLY A 130 17.29 -37.59 9.15
CA GLY A 130 18.54 -37.11 9.76
C GLY A 130 18.59 -35.61 10.08
N ARG A 131 17.65 -34.80 9.58
CA ARG A 131 17.56 -33.36 9.91
C ARG A 131 16.70 -33.12 11.15
N GLN A 132 17.04 -32.07 11.90
CA GLN A 132 16.25 -31.64 13.07
C GLN A 132 15.22 -30.59 12.68
N LYS A 133 14.14 -30.52 13.46
CA LYS A 133 13.07 -29.53 13.31
C LYS A 133 13.62 -28.12 13.59
N PRO A 134 13.60 -27.17 12.62
CA PRO A 134 14.11 -25.82 12.87
C PRO A 134 13.19 -25.03 13.82
N ARG A 135 13.79 -24.15 14.63
CA ARG A 135 13.06 -23.26 15.55
C ARG A 135 12.91 -21.88 14.92
N LEU A 136 11.75 -21.64 14.30
CA LEU A 136 11.41 -20.36 13.67
C LEU A 136 10.53 -19.52 14.61
N ALA A 137 11.13 -18.63 15.41
CA ALA A 137 10.45 -17.74 16.34
C ALA A 137 10.18 -16.35 15.73
N TYR A 138 11.13 -15.78 14.99
CA TYR A 138 10.99 -14.48 14.31
C TYR A 138 10.56 -14.66 12.84
N SER A 139 11.18 -15.61 12.15
CA SER A 139 11.11 -15.81 10.70
C SER A 139 9.89 -16.58 10.18
N ARG A 140 9.07 -17.18 11.05
CA ARG A 140 7.99 -18.10 10.63
C ARG A 140 7.06 -17.47 9.58
N ALA A 141 6.66 -16.21 9.78
CA ALA A 141 5.78 -15.50 8.86
C ALA A 141 6.45 -15.17 7.51
N PHE A 142 7.77 -14.93 7.51
CA PHE A 142 8.55 -14.72 6.30
C PHE A 142 8.60 -16.02 5.48
N PHE A 143 8.99 -17.15 6.10
CA PHE A 143 9.04 -18.44 5.42
C PHE A 143 7.66 -18.93 4.93
N THR A 144 6.55 -18.63 5.63
CA THR A 144 5.20 -18.89 5.07
C THR A 144 4.97 -18.16 3.75
N SER A 145 5.34 -16.87 3.67
CA SER A 145 5.17 -16.09 2.44
C SER A 145 6.20 -16.42 1.35
N LEU A 146 7.35 -16.97 1.74
CA LEU A 146 8.39 -17.44 0.82
C LEU A 146 7.99 -18.79 0.18
N GLU A 147 7.35 -19.69 0.94
CA GLU A 147 6.78 -20.94 0.43
C GLU A 147 5.65 -20.68 -0.59
N ASP A 148 4.74 -19.75 -0.28
CA ASP A 148 3.72 -19.27 -1.24
C ASP A 148 4.32 -18.61 -2.50
N MET A 149 5.51 -18.01 -2.39
CA MET A 149 6.23 -17.38 -3.51
C MET A 149 6.95 -18.42 -4.39
N CYS A 150 7.60 -19.42 -3.80
CA CYS A 150 8.27 -20.52 -4.52
C CYS A 150 7.34 -21.22 -5.52
N ARG A 151 6.06 -21.41 -5.18
CA ARG A 151 5.03 -22.04 -6.04
C ARG A 151 4.84 -21.38 -7.42
N TYR A 152 5.45 -20.21 -7.67
CA TYR A 152 5.41 -19.51 -8.96
C TYR A 152 6.79 -19.35 -9.65
N TRP A 153 7.89 -19.51 -8.89
CA TRP A 153 9.25 -19.16 -9.33
C TRP A 153 10.28 -20.29 -9.25
N ASP A 154 10.11 -21.24 -8.33
CA ASP A 154 11.07 -22.32 -8.09
C ASP A 154 10.85 -23.46 -9.08
N ASP A 155 11.61 -23.46 -10.18
CA ASP A 155 11.59 -24.46 -11.23
C ASP A 155 12.62 -25.59 -11.02
N SER A 156 13.34 -25.61 -9.89
CA SER A 156 14.38 -26.60 -9.58
C SER A 156 13.89 -28.06 -9.52
N LYS A 157 12.57 -28.24 -9.40
CA LYS A 157 11.89 -29.55 -9.32
C LYS A 157 10.82 -29.72 -10.41
N ASP A 158 10.90 -28.95 -11.51
CA ASP A 158 9.97 -29.06 -12.64
C ASP A 158 10.29 -30.28 -13.52
N ASP A 159 9.37 -31.26 -13.54
CA ASP A 159 9.44 -32.46 -14.37
C ASP A 159 8.33 -32.41 -15.43
N TYR A 160 8.72 -32.45 -16.70
CA TYR A 160 7.84 -32.30 -17.87
C TYR A 160 8.00 -33.53 -18.80
N TYR A 161 6.93 -34.30 -18.99
CA TYR A 161 6.95 -35.50 -19.84
C TYR A 161 5.68 -35.64 -20.68
N GLU A 162 5.72 -36.50 -21.70
CA GLU A 162 4.57 -36.83 -22.55
C GLU A 162 4.04 -38.22 -22.24
N VAL A 163 2.72 -38.34 -22.14
CA VAL A 163 1.99 -39.60 -21.94
C VAL A 163 1.09 -39.84 -23.14
N GLU A 164 1.10 -41.04 -23.70
CA GLU A 164 0.20 -41.43 -24.79
C GLU A 164 -1.22 -41.62 -24.26
N VAL A 165 -2.21 -40.93 -24.86
CA VAL A 165 -3.62 -41.11 -24.50
C VAL A 165 -4.24 -42.21 -25.35
N ASP A 166 -4.32 -43.41 -24.78
CA ASP A 166 -5.09 -44.52 -25.35
C ASP A 166 -6.57 -44.14 -25.50
N GLY A 167 -7.14 -44.49 -26.66
CA GLY A 167 -8.46 -44.04 -27.09
C GLY A 167 -9.63 -44.81 -26.44
N GLN A 168 -9.92 -44.55 -25.17
CA GLN A 168 -11.20 -44.95 -24.55
C GLN A 168 -12.01 -43.73 -24.09
N GLU A 169 -13.07 -43.41 -24.84
CA GLU A 169 -14.10 -42.45 -24.43
C GLU A 169 -14.95 -43.07 -23.30
N GLY A 170 -14.82 -42.59 -22.06
CA GLY A 170 -15.23 -43.42 -20.92
C GLY A 170 -15.61 -42.79 -19.57
N SER A 171 -15.71 -41.46 -19.40
CA SER A 171 -16.64 -40.79 -18.46
C SER A 171 -16.29 -39.32 -18.17
N ASN A 172 -17.31 -38.46 -18.12
CA ASN A 172 -17.24 -37.24 -17.33
C ASN A 172 -17.40 -37.60 -15.85
N THR A 173 -16.43 -37.26 -15.00
CA THR A 173 -16.64 -37.14 -13.55
C THR A 173 -16.44 -35.67 -13.18
N GLU A 174 -17.52 -34.90 -13.22
CA GLU A 174 -17.51 -33.50 -12.78
C GLU A 174 -17.34 -33.40 -11.25
N PHE A 175 -16.86 -32.25 -10.81
CA PHE A 175 -16.70 -31.92 -9.39
C PHE A 175 -18.03 -32.05 -8.64
N SER A 176 -18.07 -32.86 -7.58
CA SER A 176 -19.19 -32.91 -6.63
C SER A 176 -18.80 -32.21 -5.31
N PRO A 177 -19.60 -31.25 -4.80
CA PRO A 177 -19.33 -30.58 -3.54
C PRO A 177 -19.69 -31.43 -2.30
N THR A 178 -19.30 -30.94 -1.13
CA THR A 178 -19.44 -31.61 0.19
C THR A 178 -20.88 -31.97 0.59
N PRO A 179 -21.07 -33.02 1.42
CA PRO A 179 -22.38 -33.61 1.70
C PRO A 179 -23.25 -32.80 2.69
N SER A 180 -24.56 -32.94 2.56
CA SER A 180 -25.52 -32.54 3.60
C SER A 180 -26.63 -33.59 3.79
N THR A 181 -26.96 -33.79 5.06
CA THR A 181 -27.79 -34.82 5.70
C THR A 181 -29.10 -35.25 5.01
N THR A 182 -29.37 -36.56 5.07
CA THR A 182 -30.59 -37.28 4.68
C THR A 182 -31.90 -36.71 5.22
N LYS A 183 -32.96 -36.70 4.40
CA LYS A 183 -34.32 -37.15 4.80
C LYS A 183 -35.22 -37.46 3.59
N GLU A 184 -36.21 -38.32 3.80
CA GLU A 184 -37.12 -38.85 2.77
C GLU A 184 -38.31 -37.92 2.47
N THR A 185 -39.02 -38.11 1.35
CA THR A 185 -40.47 -38.49 1.29
C THR A 185 -41.13 -38.17 -0.09
N GLU A 186 -41.59 -39.23 -0.76
CA GLU A 186 -42.75 -39.39 -1.69
C GLU A 186 -43.28 -38.31 -2.70
N LYS A 187 -43.41 -38.79 -3.97
CA LYS A 187 -44.60 -38.77 -4.87
C LYS A 187 -45.19 -37.47 -5.54
N ARG A 188 -45.15 -37.52 -6.89
CA ARG A 188 -46.27 -37.38 -7.88
C ARG A 188 -46.84 -36.00 -8.35
N ASN A 189 -46.78 -35.87 -9.69
CA ASN A 189 -47.84 -35.46 -10.66
C ASN A 189 -48.13 -33.98 -11.02
N ALA A 190 -48.50 -33.83 -12.31
CA ALA A 190 -49.32 -32.78 -12.95
C ALA A 190 -48.69 -31.37 -13.15
N GLU A 191 -48.97 -30.61 -14.22
CA GLU A 191 -49.66 -30.91 -15.51
C GLU A 191 -49.26 -29.92 -16.63
N LYS A 192 -49.78 -30.11 -17.86
CA LYS A 192 -49.52 -29.28 -19.05
C LYS A 192 -50.11 -27.86 -18.97
N LYS A 193 -49.52 -26.89 -19.70
CA LYS A 193 -50.31 -26.04 -20.62
C LYS A 193 -49.51 -25.35 -21.74
N GLU A 194 -50.03 -25.49 -22.95
CA GLU A 194 -49.77 -24.71 -24.18
C GLU A 194 -50.63 -23.41 -24.14
N THR A 195 -50.54 -22.39 -25.02
CA THR A 195 -49.79 -22.12 -26.27
C THR A 195 -49.79 -20.59 -26.55
N LYS A 196 -48.88 -20.06 -27.41
CA LYS A 196 -49.24 -19.11 -28.50
C LYS A 196 -48.12 -18.88 -29.53
N ALA A 197 -48.53 -18.36 -30.71
CA ALA A 197 -47.77 -18.10 -31.95
C ALA A 197 -46.46 -17.28 -31.77
N LEU A 198 -45.40 -17.43 -32.58
CA LEU A 198 -45.25 -17.22 -34.05
C LEU A 198 -45.59 -15.78 -34.51
N SER A 199 -44.90 -15.19 -35.50
CA SER A 199 -44.07 -15.77 -36.59
C SER A 199 -42.74 -15.04 -36.86
N GLY A 200 -41.88 -15.64 -37.72
CA GLY A 200 -40.63 -15.07 -38.22
C GLY A 200 -39.86 -16.06 -39.10
N GLU A 201 -39.78 -15.80 -40.41
CA GLU A 201 -39.20 -16.64 -41.49
C GLU A 201 -37.68 -16.43 -41.65
N THR A 202 -36.87 -17.19 -42.41
CA THR A 202 -36.88 -18.60 -42.91
C THR A 202 -35.43 -18.92 -43.35
N LYS A 203 -35.09 -20.20 -43.57
CA LYS A 203 -33.72 -20.73 -43.76
C LYS A 203 -33.16 -20.71 -45.20
N GLN A 204 -31.83 -20.46 -45.28
CA GLN A 204 -30.79 -21.18 -46.05
C GLN A 204 -30.80 -21.24 -47.62
N THR A 205 -29.63 -20.88 -48.22
CA THR A 205 -28.81 -21.58 -49.26
C THR A 205 -29.45 -22.19 -50.53
N THR A 206 -28.85 -22.25 -51.73
CA THR A 206 -27.61 -21.72 -52.40
C THR A 206 -27.74 -21.99 -53.93
N GLU A 207 -26.69 -21.70 -54.72
CA GLU A 207 -26.47 -22.14 -56.13
C GLU A 207 -27.28 -21.40 -57.22
N GLY A 208 -26.77 -21.22 -58.44
CA GLY A 208 -25.47 -21.63 -59.01
C GLY A 208 -25.30 -21.16 -60.48
N THR A 209 -24.61 -21.98 -61.30
CA THR A 209 -24.61 -21.93 -62.80
C THR A 209 -23.75 -20.82 -63.45
N ASN A 210 -22.82 -21.08 -64.40
CA ASN A 210 -22.23 -22.34 -64.93
C ASN A 210 -20.69 -22.13 -65.09
N SER A 211 -19.85 -22.74 -65.96
CA SER A 211 -19.87 -23.65 -67.13
C SER A 211 -18.40 -24.10 -67.39
N ASP A 212 -17.99 -25.06 -68.23
CA ASP A 212 -18.53 -26.32 -68.81
C ASP A 212 -17.31 -27.06 -69.43
N GLY A 213 -17.31 -28.40 -69.62
CA GLY A 213 -16.14 -29.09 -70.22
C GLY A 213 -16.08 -30.63 -70.21
N GLU A 214 -16.84 -31.26 -71.10
CA GLU A 214 -16.72 -32.60 -71.73
C GLU A 214 -15.90 -33.77 -71.11
N GLN A 215 -16.64 -34.86 -70.79
CA GLN A 215 -16.43 -36.28 -71.13
C GLN A 215 -15.03 -36.96 -71.08
N ALA A 216 -14.94 -38.06 -70.30
CA ALA A 216 -14.86 -39.44 -70.84
C ALA A 216 -14.94 -40.50 -69.71
N GLU A 217 -15.47 -41.69 -70.01
CA GLU A 217 -15.54 -42.82 -69.05
C GLU A 217 -14.38 -43.82 -69.23
N HIS A 218 -13.87 -44.37 -68.13
CA HIS A 218 -13.59 -45.82 -68.08
C HIS A 218 -13.55 -46.37 -66.65
N ASN A 219 -14.32 -47.42 -66.39
CA ASN A 219 -14.17 -48.23 -65.17
C ASN A 219 -13.05 -49.26 -65.37
N THR A 220 -12.07 -49.33 -64.45
CA THR A 220 -11.38 -50.58 -64.09
C THR A 220 -10.79 -50.46 -62.69
N SER A 221 -11.08 -51.42 -61.80
CA SER A 221 -10.57 -51.46 -60.42
C SER A 221 -9.35 -52.38 -60.33
N LEU A 222 -8.22 -51.87 -59.85
CA LEU A 222 -7.09 -52.65 -59.34
C LEU A 222 -6.55 -52.00 -58.04
N ASN A 223 -6.37 -52.80 -56.99
CA ASN A 223 -5.89 -52.35 -55.67
C ASN A 223 -4.41 -52.70 -55.49
N ALA A 224 -3.55 -51.69 -55.44
CA ALA A 224 -2.21 -51.66 -54.79
C ALA A 224 -1.71 -50.20 -54.86
N ASP A 225 -1.21 -49.53 -53.82
CA ASP A 225 -1.09 -49.90 -52.40
C ASP A 225 -1.65 -48.78 -51.51
N ARG A 226 -2.21 -49.16 -50.34
CA ARG A 226 -2.47 -48.19 -49.27
C ARG A 226 -1.19 -47.99 -48.46
N VAL A 227 -0.52 -46.86 -48.65
CA VAL A 227 0.41 -46.34 -47.65
C VAL A 227 -0.42 -45.85 -46.46
N GLU A 228 -0.49 -46.67 -45.41
CA GLU A 228 -1.12 -46.27 -44.15
C GLU A 228 -0.28 -45.16 -43.51
N ILE A 229 -0.82 -43.94 -43.47
CA ILE A 229 -0.27 -42.86 -42.66
C ILE A 229 -0.47 -43.27 -41.19
N PRO A 230 0.60 -43.45 -40.40
CA PRO A 230 0.44 -43.93 -39.03
C PRO A 230 -0.46 -43.01 -38.21
N HIS A 231 -1.46 -43.58 -37.53
CA HIS A 231 -2.24 -42.87 -36.53
C HIS A 231 -1.30 -42.43 -35.40
N ARG A 232 -0.80 -41.20 -35.46
CA ARG A 232 0.01 -40.61 -34.39
C ARG A 232 -0.82 -40.62 -33.11
N SER A 233 -0.32 -41.32 -32.10
CA SER A 233 -0.87 -41.32 -30.75
C SER A 233 -1.06 -39.89 -30.25
N LYS A 234 -2.19 -39.64 -29.57
CA LYS A 234 -2.46 -38.32 -28.98
C LYS A 234 -1.63 -38.18 -27.72
N THR A 235 -0.38 -37.72 -27.85
CA THR A 235 0.45 -37.42 -26.67
C THR A 235 -0.13 -36.23 -25.92
N LYS A 236 -0.10 -36.31 -24.60
CA LYS A 236 -0.50 -35.25 -23.67
C LYS A 236 0.69 -34.92 -22.79
N GLN A 237 1.06 -33.65 -22.73
CA GLN A 237 2.07 -33.19 -21.78
C GLN A 237 1.50 -33.23 -20.35
N VAL A 238 2.27 -33.83 -19.45
CA VAL A 238 2.01 -34.00 -18.02
C VAL A 238 3.18 -33.39 -17.25
N TYR A 239 2.90 -32.93 -16.03
CA TYR A 239 3.85 -32.24 -15.18
C TYR A 239 3.80 -32.73 -13.74
N ARG A 240 4.98 -32.80 -13.12
CA ARG A 240 5.24 -33.02 -11.69
C ARG A 240 6.19 -31.91 -11.20
N GLY A 241 6.14 -31.58 -9.90
CA GLY A 241 6.98 -30.51 -9.32
C GLY A 241 6.25 -29.51 -8.42
N LEU A 242 6.93 -28.44 -7.99
CA LEU A 242 6.38 -27.49 -7.02
C LEU A 242 5.40 -26.47 -7.62
N ARG A 243 5.57 -26.09 -8.89
CA ARG A 243 4.93 -24.89 -9.45
C ARG A 243 3.45 -25.10 -9.73
N ILE A 244 2.67 -24.05 -9.47
CA ILE A 244 1.23 -23.96 -9.77
C ILE A 244 0.92 -22.90 -10.85
N GLY A 245 1.93 -22.12 -11.24
CA GLY A 245 1.83 -21.06 -12.24
C GLY A 245 3.17 -20.43 -12.55
N SER A 246 3.17 -19.33 -13.32
CA SER A 246 4.36 -18.52 -13.60
C SER A 246 4.46 -17.29 -12.69
N GLY A 247 5.61 -16.62 -12.69
CA GLY A 247 5.84 -15.38 -11.95
C GLY A 247 4.87 -14.24 -12.28
N GLN A 248 4.25 -14.26 -13.46
CA GLN A 248 3.14 -13.35 -13.83
C GLN A 248 1.87 -13.62 -13.01
N GLN A 249 1.57 -14.91 -12.74
CA GLN A 249 0.34 -15.35 -12.08
C GLN A 249 0.39 -15.24 -10.55
N MET A 250 1.57 -14.95 -9.98
CA MET A 250 1.75 -14.73 -8.55
C MET A 250 1.02 -13.48 -8.06
N SER A 251 0.16 -13.63 -7.05
CA SER A 251 -0.70 -12.55 -6.58
C SER A 251 0.07 -11.34 -6.03
N PRO A 252 -0.46 -10.10 -6.14
CA PRO A 252 0.12 -8.94 -5.49
C PRO A 252 0.22 -9.09 -3.96
N GLY A 253 -0.73 -9.80 -3.35
CA GLY A 253 -0.72 -10.09 -1.91
C GLY A 253 0.50 -10.91 -1.49
N THR A 254 0.86 -11.96 -2.25
CA THR A 254 2.03 -12.80 -2.01
C THR A 254 3.33 -12.00 -2.05
N ARG A 255 3.49 -11.14 -3.07
CA ARG A 255 4.66 -10.26 -3.25
C ARG A 255 4.87 -9.36 -2.04
N VAL A 256 3.82 -8.63 -1.66
CA VAL A 256 3.86 -7.67 -0.56
C VAL A 256 4.02 -8.39 0.79
N ALA A 257 3.44 -9.58 0.96
CA ALA A 257 3.54 -10.36 2.19
C ALA A 257 4.98 -10.81 2.48
N ALA A 258 5.74 -11.28 1.47
CA ALA A 258 7.13 -11.66 1.65
C ALA A 258 8.00 -10.51 2.19
N VAL A 259 7.93 -9.33 1.54
CA VAL A 259 8.69 -8.14 1.96
C VAL A 259 8.21 -7.61 3.32
N ARG A 260 6.89 -7.57 3.56
CA ARG A 260 6.29 -7.13 4.84
C ARG A 260 6.70 -8.06 5.99
N ASN A 261 6.76 -9.36 5.76
CA ASN A 261 7.11 -10.32 6.80
C ASN A 261 8.62 -10.39 7.07
N LEU A 262 9.47 -10.15 6.07
CA LEU A 262 10.91 -9.92 6.29
C LEU A 262 11.13 -8.67 7.16
N LEU A 263 10.52 -7.53 6.80
CA LEU A 263 10.61 -6.30 7.60
C LEU A 263 10.11 -6.50 9.04
N LYS A 264 9.07 -7.30 9.26
CA LYS A 264 8.53 -7.62 10.60
C LYS A 264 9.47 -8.37 11.52
N MET A 265 10.56 -8.95 11.01
CA MET A 265 11.63 -9.46 11.87
C MET A 265 12.35 -8.29 12.55
N ALA A 266 12.79 -7.28 11.77
CA ALA A 266 13.57 -6.16 12.27
C ALA A 266 12.75 -5.04 12.93
N ILE A 267 11.70 -4.52 12.28
CA ILE A 267 11.09 -3.22 12.66
C ILE A 267 10.54 -3.19 14.10
N HIS A 268 10.05 -4.32 14.61
CA HIS A 268 9.51 -4.40 15.96
C HIS A 268 10.56 -4.14 17.06
N LYS A 269 11.85 -4.40 16.80
CA LYS A 269 12.94 -4.10 17.75
C LYS A 269 13.24 -2.61 17.85
N PHE A 270 13.05 -1.87 16.78
CA PHE A 270 13.18 -0.41 16.74
C PHE A 270 11.88 0.32 17.14
N ASN A 271 10.97 -0.35 17.86
CA ASN A 271 9.64 0.15 18.22
C ASN A 271 8.84 0.67 16.99
N CYS A 272 9.06 0.07 15.83
CA CYS A 272 8.43 0.41 14.56
C CYS A 272 7.49 -0.71 14.09
N ARG A 273 6.66 -0.39 13.10
CA ARG A 273 5.60 -1.26 12.57
C ARG A 273 5.29 -0.93 11.11
N ASP A 274 4.52 -1.81 10.47
CA ASP A 274 3.86 -1.48 9.22
C ASP A 274 2.64 -0.55 9.44
N HIS A 275 2.53 0.42 8.53
CA HIS A 275 1.39 1.31 8.38
C HIS A 275 1.05 1.42 6.89
N ASP A 276 -0.20 1.14 6.53
CA ASP A 276 -0.65 1.21 5.14
C ASP A 276 -0.97 2.67 4.77
N PHE A 277 -0.58 3.11 3.56
CA PHE A 277 -0.81 4.48 3.14
C PHE A 277 -2.31 4.80 3.01
N HIS A 278 -2.71 5.99 3.49
CA HIS A 278 -4.06 6.48 3.28
C HIS A 278 -4.37 6.58 1.77
N PRO A 279 -5.40 5.90 1.21
CA PRO A 279 -5.60 5.76 -0.24
C PRO A 279 -5.89 7.05 -1.05
N ARG A 280 -5.85 8.22 -0.40
CA ARG A 280 -5.98 9.54 -1.02
C ARG A 280 -4.67 10.34 -1.04
N GLU A 281 -3.63 9.87 -0.33
CA GLU A 281 -2.28 10.36 -0.54
C GLU A 281 -1.87 10.01 -1.98
N LYS A 282 -1.34 10.99 -2.71
CA LYS A 282 -0.85 10.85 -4.07
C LYS A 282 0.29 11.82 -4.26
N PHE A 283 1.34 11.41 -4.95
CA PHE A 283 2.39 12.34 -5.33
C PHE A 283 1.80 13.43 -6.24
N ARG A 284 1.97 14.69 -5.81
CA ARG A 284 1.43 15.88 -6.47
C ARG A 284 2.53 16.94 -6.59
N ILE A 285 2.65 17.47 -7.79
CA ILE A 285 3.48 18.62 -8.15
C ILE A 285 2.51 19.73 -8.57
N ARG A 286 2.59 20.91 -7.93
CA ARG A 286 1.57 21.96 -8.04
C ARG A 286 0.14 21.39 -7.90
N ASN A 287 -0.65 21.45 -8.97
CA ASN A 287 -2.02 20.96 -9.10
C ASN A 287 -2.13 19.61 -9.84
N ILE A 288 -1.03 19.05 -10.34
CA ILE A 288 -0.97 17.79 -11.10
C ILE A 288 -0.77 16.62 -10.14
N ASN A 289 -1.75 15.71 -10.08
CA ASN A 289 -1.63 14.43 -9.37
C ASN A 289 -1.10 13.38 -10.34
N LEU A 290 -0.01 12.69 -9.99
CA LEU A 290 0.67 11.81 -10.93
C LEU A 290 0.08 10.39 -10.93
N PRO A 291 -0.13 9.76 -12.12
CA PRO A 291 -0.81 8.48 -12.24
C PRO A 291 0.07 7.32 -11.75
N SER A 292 -0.58 6.35 -11.09
CA SER A 292 -0.01 5.08 -10.60
C SER A 292 1.27 5.16 -9.76
N THR A 293 1.63 6.32 -9.21
CA THR A 293 2.58 6.40 -8.09
C THR A 293 1.87 5.94 -6.82
N PHE A 294 2.32 4.84 -6.24
CA PHE A 294 1.88 4.39 -4.91
C PHE A 294 2.95 3.54 -4.22
N LEU A 295 2.89 3.57 -2.88
CA LEU A 295 3.61 2.66 -2.00
C LEU A 295 2.60 1.73 -1.34
N HIS A 296 2.95 0.47 -1.10
CA HIS A 296 2.01 -0.51 -0.54
C HIS A 296 1.79 -0.28 0.95
N PHE A 297 2.88 0.02 1.67
CA PHE A 297 2.91 0.39 3.08
C PHE A 297 4.23 1.11 3.37
N CYS A 298 4.35 1.71 4.55
CA CYS A 298 5.60 2.21 5.09
C CYS A 298 5.92 1.57 6.45
N VAL A 299 7.20 1.64 6.82
CA VAL A 299 7.64 1.51 8.20
C VAL A 299 7.42 2.86 8.89
N ALA A 300 6.67 2.84 9.98
CA ALA A 300 6.40 3.99 10.84
C ALA A 300 6.65 3.63 12.31
N LYS A 301 7.03 4.62 13.11
CA LYS A 301 7.39 4.46 14.51
C LYS A 301 6.15 4.50 15.42
N MET A 302 6.19 3.77 16.54
CA MET A 302 5.17 3.88 17.57
C MET A 302 5.40 5.12 18.45
N PRO A 303 4.40 5.98 18.68
CA PRO A 303 4.54 7.13 19.56
C PRO A 303 4.90 6.70 20.98
N ALA A 304 5.82 7.44 21.61
CA ALA A 304 6.20 7.21 23.00
C ALA A 304 5.03 7.38 23.99
N GLU A 305 4.05 8.24 23.69
CA GLU A 305 2.86 8.39 24.52
C GLU A 305 1.89 7.20 24.33
N SER A 306 1.74 6.40 25.39
CA SER A 306 0.86 5.22 25.40
C SER A 306 -0.60 5.52 25.00
N ARG A 307 -1.09 6.76 25.18
CA ARG A 307 -2.42 7.20 24.72
C ARG A 307 -2.52 7.21 23.19
N LEU A 308 -1.53 7.80 22.52
CA LEU A 308 -1.46 7.89 21.05
C LEU A 308 -1.25 6.50 20.44
N ALA A 309 -0.37 5.70 21.03
CA ALA A 309 -0.17 4.30 20.66
C ALA A 309 -1.46 3.48 20.75
N ARG A 310 -2.21 3.56 21.86
CA ARG A 310 -3.53 2.89 22.00
C ARG A 310 -4.58 3.42 21.02
N ALA A 311 -4.54 4.71 20.70
CA ALA A 311 -5.39 5.33 19.68
C ALA A 311 -4.95 5.05 18.22
N ARG A 312 -3.94 4.19 18.04
CA ARG A 312 -3.37 3.74 16.75
C ARG A 312 -2.80 4.87 15.89
N PHE A 313 -2.18 5.87 16.52
CA PHE A 313 -1.30 6.81 15.82
C PHE A 313 0.08 6.18 15.57
N VAL A 314 0.77 6.71 14.56
CA VAL A 314 2.16 6.37 14.19
C VAL A 314 2.93 7.64 13.85
N GLU A 315 4.26 7.59 13.92
CA GLU A 315 5.16 8.72 13.65
C GLU A 315 6.08 8.42 12.45
N GLY A 316 6.36 9.40 11.59
CA GLY A 316 7.24 9.25 10.42
C GLY A 316 6.63 9.78 9.12
N PRO A 317 6.76 9.07 7.97
CA PRO A 317 7.32 7.72 7.79
C PRO A 317 8.86 7.63 7.89
N LEU A 318 9.38 6.42 8.11
CA LEU A 318 10.82 6.13 8.10
C LEU A 318 11.28 5.55 6.75
N MET A 319 10.56 4.54 6.24
CA MET A 319 10.93 3.82 5.02
C MET A 319 9.68 3.39 4.24
N GLY A 320 9.65 3.58 2.92
CA GLY A 320 8.57 3.09 2.06
C GLY A 320 8.77 1.65 1.59
N VAL A 321 7.72 1.02 1.05
CA VAL A 321 7.83 -0.24 0.31
C VAL A 321 7.07 -0.18 -1.01
N HIS A 322 7.79 -0.38 -2.12
CA HIS A 322 7.23 -0.46 -3.47
C HIS A 322 7.53 -1.85 -4.07
N SER A 323 6.48 -2.64 -4.30
CA SER A 323 6.56 -3.95 -4.95
C SER A 323 5.90 -3.89 -6.32
N ARG A 324 6.61 -4.29 -7.37
CA ARG A 324 6.04 -4.37 -8.72
C ARG A 324 5.03 -5.52 -8.82
N MET A 325 4.06 -5.34 -9.70
CA MET A 325 3.22 -6.43 -10.19
C MET A 325 3.78 -7.02 -11.49
N GLU A 326 4.43 -6.16 -12.28
CA GLU A 326 5.12 -6.51 -13.51
C GLU A 326 6.33 -7.41 -13.22
N VAL A 327 6.65 -8.24 -14.21
CA VAL A 327 7.83 -9.12 -14.22
C VAL A 327 8.68 -8.94 -15.47
N ARG A 328 8.27 -8.00 -16.36
CA ARG A 328 9.01 -7.55 -17.54
C ARG A 328 9.20 -6.05 -17.47
N PHE A 329 10.40 -5.61 -17.79
CA PHE A 329 10.84 -4.22 -17.75
C PHE A 329 11.29 -3.71 -19.12
N ARG A 330 11.76 -4.60 -20.01
CA ARG A 330 12.14 -4.27 -21.40
C ARG A 330 11.18 -4.89 -22.42
N PRO A 331 10.95 -4.23 -23.58
CA PRO A 331 10.14 -4.80 -24.64
C PRO A 331 10.89 -5.97 -25.28
N ARG A 332 10.14 -6.98 -25.71
CA ARG A 332 10.69 -8.16 -26.40
C ARG A 332 10.23 -8.18 -27.84
N ASP A 333 11.19 -8.24 -28.77
CA ASP A 333 10.99 -8.49 -30.21
C ASP A 333 9.97 -7.56 -30.91
N GLY A 334 9.74 -6.36 -30.36
CA GLY A 334 8.89 -5.31 -30.93
C GLY A 334 7.38 -5.51 -30.79
N SER A 335 6.89 -6.63 -30.23
CA SER A 335 5.45 -6.85 -30.05
C SER A 335 4.92 -6.26 -28.74
N ASN A 336 3.83 -5.49 -28.82
CA ASN A 336 3.15 -4.90 -27.66
C ASN A 336 2.15 -5.89 -27.04
N ASP A 337 2.59 -7.12 -26.76
CA ASP A 337 1.73 -8.18 -26.23
C ASP A 337 1.52 -8.06 -24.70
N SER A 338 0.25 -8.10 -24.31
CA SER A 338 -0.30 -7.93 -22.96
C SER A 338 0.08 -6.62 -22.22
N PRO A 339 -0.82 -5.62 -22.16
CA PRO A 339 -0.55 -4.35 -21.49
C PRO A 339 -0.54 -4.41 -19.95
N ASN A 340 -0.81 -5.58 -19.36
CA ASN A 340 -0.80 -5.76 -17.89
C ASN A 340 0.59 -6.15 -17.34
N ASP A 341 1.47 -6.71 -18.17
CA ASP A 341 2.71 -7.37 -17.73
C ASP A 341 3.98 -6.54 -17.96
N PHE A 342 3.85 -5.35 -18.54
CA PHE A 342 4.96 -4.50 -18.98
C PHE A 342 4.55 -3.02 -18.95
N VAL A 343 5.38 -2.18 -18.33
CA VAL A 343 5.22 -0.71 -18.28
C VAL A 343 6.43 0.08 -18.79
N GLY A 344 7.58 -0.61 -19.00
CA GLY A 344 8.86 -0.02 -19.40
C GLY A 344 9.71 0.52 -18.24
N GLU A 345 11.02 0.30 -18.29
CA GLU A 345 12.00 0.76 -17.28
C GLU A 345 11.89 2.26 -16.94
N LYS A 346 11.58 3.11 -17.93
CA LYS A 346 11.45 4.57 -17.74
C LYS A 346 10.27 4.91 -16.83
N TYR A 347 9.14 4.20 -16.98
CA TYR A 347 8.01 4.35 -16.08
C TYR A 347 8.30 3.75 -14.69
N ASP A 348 9.09 2.67 -14.64
CA ASP A 348 9.47 2.05 -13.37
C ASP A 348 10.34 2.98 -12.51
N LEU A 349 11.36 3.62 -13.09
CA LEU A 349 12.13 4.64 -12.40
C LEU A 349 11.25 5.84 -12.01
N PHE A 350 10.36 6.29 -12.91
CA PHE A 350 9.45 7.40 -12.65
C PHE A 350 8.58 7.18 -11.40
N ARG A 351 7.97 5.99 -11.25
CA ARG A 351 7.17 5.65 -10.06
C ARG A 351 8.02 5.38 -8.81
N GLU A 352 9.25 4.89 -8.97
CA GLU A 352 10.21 4.70 -7.87
C GLU A 352 10.62 6.05 -7.25
N VAL A 353 11.07 7.00 -8.08
CA VAL A 353 11.41 8.38 -7.68
C VAL A 353 10.20 9.11 -7.10
N SER A 354 9.04 9.00 -7.76
CA SER A 354 7.80 9.62 -7.29
C SER A 354 7.33 9.05 -5.93
N GLY A 355 7.60 7.76 -5.65
CA GLY A 355 7.35 7.14 -4.34
C GLY A 355 8.26 7.68 -3.25
N LEU A 356 9.55 7.84 -3.52
CA LEU A 356 10.53 8.44 -2.60
C LEU A 356 10.22 9.92 -2.33
N LEU A 357 9.92 10.70 -3.36
CA LEU A 357 9.48 12.09 -3.20
C LEU A 357 8.16 12.20 -2.42
N MET A 358 7.26 11.22 -2.51
CA MET A 358 6.04 11.17 -1.69
C MET A 358 6.37 10.96 -0.20
N LEU A 359 7.37 10.14 0.15
CA LEU A 359 7.85 10.01 1.54
C LEU A 359 8.44 11.33 2.05
N ALA A 360 9.31 11.96 1.26
CA ALA A 360 9.95 13.22 1.63
C ALA A 360 8.91 14.34 1.82
N LYS A 361 7.93 14.45 0.93
CA LYS A 361 6.81 15.39 1.05
C LYS A 361 5.85 15.08 2.20
N GLN A 362 5.76 13.84 2.68
CA GLN A 362 5.08 13.56 3.94
C GLN A 362 5.92 14.01 5.14
N ARG A 363 7.19 13.61 5.22
CA ARG A 363 8.09 13.97 6.32
C ARG A 363 8.23 15.49 6.47
N ALA A 364 8.30 16.23 5.37
CA ALA A 364 8.34 17.70 5.35
C ALA A 364 7.09 18.40 5.93
N ARG A 365 5.97 17.69 6.18
CA ARG A 365 4.79 18.22 6.91
C ARG A 365 5.02 18.32 8.42
N GLU A 366 6.17 17.87 8.93
CA GLU A 366 6.57 18.05 10.32
C GLU A 366 6.43 19.52 10.77
N GLY A 367 5.77 19.74 11.92
CA GLY A 367 5.50 21.08 12.45
C GLY A 367 4.47 21.91 11.68
N GLN A 368 4.06 21.47 10.48
CA GLN A 368 3.03 22.13 9.69
C GLN A 368 1.62 21.70 10.13
N THR A 369 0.62 22.52 9.80
CA THR A 369 -0.81 22.16 9.93
C THR A 369 -1.49 22.23 8.56
N PRO A 370 -2.51 21.39 8.27
CA PRO A 370 -3.28 21.53 7.04
C PRO A 370 -3.86 22.94 6.92
N SER A 371 -3.71 23.58 5.76
CA SER A 371 -4.33 24.90 5.52
C SER A 371 -5.83 24.81 5.74
N LYS A 372 -6.36 25.69 6.60
CA LYS A 372 -7.81 25.86 6.77
C LYS A 372 -8.45 26.57 5.58
N GLU A 373 -7.66 27.21 4.71
CA GLU A 373 -8.11 28.03 3.59
C GLU A 373 -7.67 27.47 2.23
N PRO A 374 -8.41 27.78 1.14
CA PRO A 374 -8.01 27.41 -0.21
C PRO A 374 -6.74 28.11 -0.65
N HIS A 375 -5.75 27.34 -1.09
CA HIS A 375 -4.66 27.85 -1.92
C HIS A 375 -5.21 28.45 -3.23
N GLN A 376 -4.46 29.37 -3.85
CA GLN A 376 -4.87 30.18 -5.00
C GLN A 376 -5.28 29.34 -6.25
N ASP A 377 -4.73 28.13 -6.39
CA ASP A 377 -5.06 27.17 -7.44
C ASP A 377 -6.45 26.53 -7.28
N HIS A 378 -7.00 26.51 -6.06
CA HIS A 378 -8.39 26.16 -5.76
C HIS A 378 -9.36 27.33 -6.11
N TRP A 379 -9.13 28.00 -7.24
CA TRP A 379 -9.87 29.17 -7.71
C TRP A 379 -11.40 28.94 -7.75
N TRP A 380 -11.84 27.71 -7.97
CA TRP A 380 -13.24 27.29 -8.06
C TRP A 380 -13.96 27.23 -6.70
N ALA A 381 -13.22 27.41 -5.60
CA ALA A 381 -13.72 27.60 -4.25
C ALA A 381 -13.47 29.02 -3.69
N LEU A 382 -12.56 29.79 -4.30
CA LEU A 382 -12.30 31.20 -4.01
C LEU A 382 -13.19 32.16 -4.81
N ARG A 383 -13.51 31.83 -6.06
CA ARG A 383 -14.29 32.69 -6.97
C ARG A 383 -15.78 32.41 -6.83
N HIS A 384 -16.56 33.49 -6.82
CA HIS A 384 -18.01 33.45 -6.94
C HIS A 384 -18.46 32.64 -8.15
N ARG A 385 -19.59 31.96 -8.00
CA ARG A 385 -20.21 31.14 -9.05
C ARG A 385 -21.22 31.97 -9.81
N TRP A 386 -21.33 31.72 -11.12
CA TRP A 386 -22.36 32.36 -11.94
C TRP A 386 -23.75 32.01 -11.38
N GLY A 387 -24.56 33.03 -11.09
CA GLY A 387 -25.86 32.90 -10.44
C GLY A 387 -25.84 32.54 -8.94
N GLY A 388 -24.68 32.52 -8.27
CA GLY A 388 -24.54 32.17 -6.86
C GLY A 388 -24.07 33.32 -5.97
N GLY A 389 -24.46 33.29 -4.69
CA GLY A 389 -23.97 34.21 -3.66
C GLY A 389 -22.50 33.99 -3.27
N PRO A 390 -21.97 34.74 -2.28
CA PRO A 390 -20.60 34.59 -1.80
C PRO A 390 -20.36 33.18 -1.26
N THR A 391 -19.46 32.42 -1.90
CA THR A 391 -19.08 31.07 -1.45
C THR A 391 -17.95 31.19 -0.44
N ARG A 392 -18.27 31.08 0.86
CA ARG A 392 -17.25 30.92 1.90
C ARG A 392 -16.79 29.45 1.94
N TRP A 393 -15.49 29.24 2.13
CA TRP A 393 -14.91 27.90 2.22
C TRP A 393 -15.50 27.11 3.39
N GLY A 394 -15.76 25.81 3.17
CA GLY A 394 -16.35 24.93 4.19
C GLY A 394 -17.83 25.18 4.53
N GLN A 395 -18.45 26.24 4.00
CA GLN A 395 -19.87 26.56 4.21
C GLN A 395 -20.76 25.84 3.16
N LEU A 396 -21.86 25.23 3.60
CA LEU A 396 -22.89 24.70 2.68
C LEU A 396 -23.74 25.83 2.13
N ALA A 397 -24.27 25.67 0.91
CA ALA A 397 -25.28 26.58 0.35
C ALA A 397 -26.62 26.59 1.11
N CYS A 398 -26.77 25.74 2.13
CA CYS A 398 -27.91 25.70 3.06
C CYS A 398 -27.51 26.02 4.52
N GLU A 399 -26.22 26.21 4.81
CA GLU A 399 -25.76 26.68 6.13
C GLU A 399 -25.94 28.21 6.19
N VAL A 400 -27.20 28.64 6.29
CA VAL A 400 -27.54 30.01 6.70
C VAL A 400 -27.43 30.05 8.22
N PHE A 401 -26.59 30.94 8.75
CA PHE A 401 -26.60 31.23 10.18
C PHE A 401 -27.86 32.04 10.51
N GLU A 402 -28.47 31.83 11.67
CA GLU A 402 -29.60 32.66 12.13
C GLU A 402 -29.21 34.16 12.09
N ASP A 403 -27.96 34.45 12.45
CA ASP A 403 -27.38 35.79 12.43
C ASP A 403 -27.33 36.43 11.03
N ASP A 404 -27.41 35.66 9.95
CA ASP A 404 -27.35 36.11 8.55
C ASP A 404 -28.69 35.85 7.80
N ASP A 405 -29.81 35.68 8.53
CA ASP A 405 -31.16 35.52 7.96
C ASP A 405 -31.62 36.81 7.22
N PRO A 406 -31.89 36.76 5.90
CA PRO A 406 -32.33 37.92 5.11
C PRO A 406 -33.80 38.31 5.33
N SER A 407 -34.56 37.58 6.16
CA SER A 407 -35.95 37.91 6.52
C SER A 407 -36.06 38.82 7.75
N TRP A 408 -35.02 38.90 8.59
CA TRP A 408 -35.01 39.74 9.79
C TRP A 408 -34.73 41.20 9.45
N SER A 409 -35.43 42.12 10.13
CA SER A 409 -35.08 43.55 10.05
C SER A 409 -33.74 43.85 10.77
N PRO A 410 -33.04 44.96 10.44
CA PRO A 410 -31.79 45.31 11.11
C PRO A 410 -31.90 45.48 12.64
N GLU A 411 -33.06 45.94 13.13
CA GLU A 411 -33.35 46.10 14.56
C GLU A 411 -33.64 44.74 15.23
N GLU A 412 -34.43 43.89 14.57
CA GLU A 412 -34.73 42.52 15.02
C GLU A 412 -33.49 41.63 15.09
N ARG A 413 -32.54 41.82 14.15
CA ARG A 413 -31.21 41.20 14.18
C ARG A 413 -30.41 41.64 15.40
N GLN A 414 -30.48 42.90 15.82
CA GLN A 414 -29.82 43.37 17.03
C GLN A 414 -30.48 42.77 18.28
N LEU A 415 -31.82 42.78 18.37
CA LEU A 415 -32.57 42.19 19.49
C LEU A 415 -32.26 40.69 19.68
N GLN A 416 -32.09 39.92 18.60
CA GLN A 416 -31.71 38.50 18.68
C GLN A 416 -30.25 38.28 19.13
N LEU A 417 -29.33 39.19 18.76
CA LEU A 417 -27.95 39.17 19.24
C LEU A 417 -27.87 39.54 20.73
N ASP A 418 -28.57 40.59 21.16
CA ASP A 418 -28.62 41.04 22.56
C ASP A 418 -29.32 40.02 23.46
N LYS A 419 -30.35 39.32 22.95
CA LYS A 419 -30.94 38.18 23.65
C LYS A 419 -29.94 37.03 23.83
N ARG A 420 -29.14 36.73 22.81
CA ARG A 420 -28.12 35.66 22.89
C ARG A 420 -27.01 36.01 23.87
N THR A 421 -26.53 37.26 23.91
CA THR A 421 -25.51 37.67 24.90
C THR A 421 -26.06 37.59 26.33
N GLN A 422 -27.33 37.95 26.55
CA GLN A 422 -28.01 37.73 27.82
C GLN A 422 -28.13 36.23 28.18
N GLU A 423 -28.60 35.38 27.27
CA GLU A 423 -28.67 33.91 27.50
C GLU A 423 -27.28 33.29 27.79
N GLU A 424 -26.20 33.81 27.18
CA GLU A 424 -24.83 33.34 27.41
C GLU A 424 -24.23 33.89 28.71
N GLU A 425 -24.56 35.12 29.10
CA GLU A 425 -24.24 35.67 30.42
C GLU A 425 -24.97 34.93 31.55
N GLU A 426 -26.26 34.61 31.36
CA GLU A 426 -27.01 33.81 32.34
C GLU A 426 -26.42 32.42 32.49
N ARG A 427 -26.05 31.74 31.39
CA ARG A 427 -25.34 30.45 31.45
C ARG A 427 -24.02 30.56 32.21
N LYS A 428 -23.22 31.59 31.95
CA LYS A 428 -21.96 31.83 32.69
C LYS A 428 -22.23 32.11 34.16
N ARG A 429 -23.29 32.86 34.51
CA ARG A 429 -23.71 33.06 35.90
C ARG A 429 -24.16 31.75 36.55
N THR A 430 -24.90 30.88 35.86
CA THR A 430 -25.31 29.57 36.41
C THR A 430 -24.15 28.60 36.58
N ASP A 431 -23.18 28.56 35.66
CA ASP A 431 -21.99 27.72 35.78
C ASP A 431 -21.07 28.21 36.92
N VAL A 432 -20.94 29.53 37.09
CA VAL A 432 -20.24 30.14 38.24
C VAL A 432 -20.98 29.89 39.56
N LEU A 433 -22.32 29.95 39.58
CA LEU A 433 -23.11 29.58 40.76
C LEU A 433 -22.97 28.09 41.10
N ALA A 434 -23.05 27.20 40.12
CA ALA A 434 -22.91 25.76 40.31
C ALA A 434 -21.51 25.38 40.85
N THR A 435 -20.45 26.00 40.33
CA THR A 435 -19.09 25.82 40.86
C THR A 435 -18.86 26.50 42.21
N ALA A 436 -19.57 27.58 42.54
CA ALA A 436 -19.55 28.18 43.87
C ALA A 436 -20.30 27.34 44.92
N THR A 437 -21.39 26.63 44.55
CA THR A 437 -22.15 25.79 45.48
C THR A 437 -21.41 24.52 45.92
N ASP A 438 -20.42 24.04 45.15
CA ASP A 438 -19.69 22.81 45.44
C ASP A 438 -18.55 23.00 46.48
N LEU A 439 -18.31 24.25 46.93
CA LEU A 439 -17.26 24.57 47.92
C LEU A 439 -17.74 25.55 49.01
N ASN A 440 -18.18 24.96 50.14
CA ASN A 440 -18.10 25.45 51.54
C ASN A 440 -19.40 25.75 52.34
N ASN A 441 -20.63 25.70 51.79
CA ASN A 441 -21.84 25.98 52.60
C ASN A 441 -23.05 25.08 52.29
N LEU A 442 -23.05 23.86 52.86
CA LEU A 442 -24.26 23.08 53.12
C LEU A 442 -24.48 23.02 54.64
N LYS A 443 -25.62 23.54 55.12
CA LYS A 443 -26.05 23.38 56.51
C LYS A 443 -27.04 22.20 56.61
N PRO A 444 -27.04 21.43 57.71
CA PRO A 444 -27.89 20.25 57.86
C PRO A 444 -29.37 20.57 58.17
N GLU A 445 -29.82 21.80 57.90
CA GLU A 445 -31.13 22.33 58.31
C GLU A 445 -32.15 22.32 57.15
N ASP A 446 -31.68 22.44 55.90
CA ASP A 446 -32.53 22.46 54.68
C ASP A 446 -33.08 21.06 54.28
N LEU A 447 -32.78 20.01 55.06
CA LEU A 447 -33.23 18.64 54.81
C LEU A 447 -34.60 18.30 55.43
N LEU A 448 -35.26 19.25 56.11
CA LEU A 448 -36.46 18.99 56.94
C LEU A 448 -37.70 19.85 56.57
N SER A 449 -37.88 20.19 55.30
CA SER A 449 -39.12 20.85 54.81
C SER A 449 -39.68 20.23 53.52
N LEU A 450 -39.97 18.92 53.54
CA LEU A 450 -40.55 18.22 52.37
C LEU A 450 -41.60 17.15 52.71
N GLU A 451 -42.49 17.43 53.66
CA GLU A 451 -43.79 16.75 53.78
C GLU A 451 -44.92 17.78 53.91
N THR A 452 -45.85 17.80 52.94
CA THR A 452 -47.30 17.55 53.13
C THR A 452 -48.10 17.92 51.87
N SER A 453 -48.28 16.97 50.95
CA SER A 453 -49.54 16.82 50.21
C SER A 453 -49.71 15.36 49.78
N SER A 454 -50.79 14.72 50.25
CA SER A 454 -51.00 13.27 50.10
C SER A 454 -51.88 12.94 48.88
N GLY A 455 -51.55 11.87 48.16
CA GLY A 455 -52.25 11.45 46.95
C GLY A 455 -51.81 10.07 46.44
N ASN A 456 -52.31 9.01 47.06
CA ASN A 456 -52.00 7.62 46.69
C ASN A 456 -52.30 7.27 45.22
N VAL A 457 -51.35 6.64 44.52
CA VAL A 457 -51.51 5.39 43.72
C VAL A 457 -50.18 4.98 43.07
N ARG A 458 -49.84 3.67 43.09
CA ARG A 458 -48.70 3.07 42.37
C ARG A 458 -49.01 1.59 42.08
N PRO A 459 -48.55 0.98 40.95
CA PRO A 459 -48.28 1.52 39.61
C PRO A 459 -49.16 0.85 38.52
N LYS A 460 -49.25 1.42 37.31
CA LYS A 460 -49.67 0.68 36.11
C LYS A 460 -48.77 0.95 34.90
N LYS A 461 -48.25 -0.14 34.31
CA LYS A 461 -47.31 -0.14 33.18
C LYS A 461 -48.08 -0.22 31.86
N LYS A 462 -48.22 0.89 31.12
CA LYS A 462 -48.69 0.82 29.72
C LYS A 462 -48.24 1.98 28.82
N LYS A 463 -47.63 1.57 27.69
CA LYS A 463 -47.75 2.14 26.33
C LYS A 463 -47.35 3.61 26.09
N LYS A 464 -46.17 3.76 25.45
CA LYS A 464 -45.83 4.71 24.39
C LYS A 464 -46.92 5.74 24.03
N GLY A 465 -46.69 6.99 24.41
CA GLY A 465 -47.07 8.19 23.67
C GLY A 465 -45.79 8.88 23.19
N ASP A 466 -45.89 9.75 22.18
CA ASP A 466 -44.79 10.60 21.74
C ASP A 466 -44.60 11.78 22.70
N ASP A 467 -43.37 12.29 22.81
CA ASP A 467 -43.15 13.70 23.15
C ASP A 467 -41.87 14.24 22.47
N ASP A 468 -41.77 15.55 22.38
CA ASP A 468 -40.99 16.36 21.43
C ASP A 468 -39.56 15.92 21.10
N SER A 469 -39.34 15.63 19.81
CA SER A 469 -38.03 15.74 19.17
C SER A 469 -37.74 17.19 18.71
N LYS A 470 -37.77 18.15 19.63
CA LYS A 470 -37.52 19.58 19.32
C LYS A 470 -36.03 19.92 19.33
N ASP A 471 -35.59 20.43 18.18
CA ASP A 471 -34.50 21.40 17.98
C ASP A 471 -33.24 21.26 18.85
N LYS A 472 -32.45 20.23 18.54
CA LYS A 472 -30.99 20.33 18.72
C LYS A 472 -30.44 21.29 17.67
N ALA A 473 -30.41 22.58 18.01
CA ALA A 473 -29.73 23.58 17.20
C ALA A 473 -28.25 23.20 17.00
N GLU A 474 -27.81 23.11 15.74
CA GLU A 474 -26.40 22.86 15.42
C GLU A 474 -25.62 24.18 15.50
N TYR A 475 -24.44 24.14 16.12
CA TYR A 475 -23.53 25.28 16.23
C TYR A 475 -22.24 24.99 15.47
N LYS A 476 -21.76 25.99 14.72
CA LYS A 476 -20.55 25.92 13.90
C LYS A 476 -19.84 27.26 13.96
N ASP A 477 -18.53 27.25 14.23
CA ASP A 477 -17.69 28.45 14.36
C ASP A 477 -18.26 29.50 15.33
N GLY A 478 -18.86 29.04 16.43
CA GLY A 478 -19.49 29.87 17.48
C GLY A 478 -20.89 30.39 17.15
N ARG A 479 -21.39 30.20 15.92
CA ARG A 479 -22.70 30.70 15.46
C ARG A 479 -23.73 29.57 15.39
N ARG A 480 -25.00 29.94 15.57
CA ARG A 480 -26.13 29.00 15.47
C ARG A 480 -26.59 28.89 14.01
N LEU A 481 -26.75 27.66 13.54
CA LEU A 481 -27.28 27.35 12.21
C LEU A 481 -28.81 27.35 12.22
N MET A 482 -29.41 27.94 11.19
CA MET A 482 -30.85 27.81 10.93
C MET A 482 -31.22 26.34 10.79
N PHE A 483 -32.31 25.90 11.44
CA PHE A 483 -32.85 24.56 11.23
C PHE A 483 -33.57 24.46 9.88
N THR A 484 -32.81 24.39 8.78
CA THR A 484 -33.34 23.96 7.49
C THR A 484 -33.64 22.47 7.58
N ALA A 485 -34.90 22.12 7.79
CA ALA A 485 -35.33 20.72 7.96
C ALA A 485 -34.76 19.82 6.84
N PRO A 486 -34.01 18.76 7.17
CA PRO A 486 -33.17 18.06 6.19
C PRO A 486 -34.03 17.30 5.17
N ILE A 487 -34.24 17.91 4.00
CA ILE A 487 -34.88 17.29 2.84
C ILE A 487 -34.18 15.95 2.58
N ARG A 488 -34.94 14.86 2.74
CA ARG A 488 -34.44 13.49 2.95
C ARG A 488 -33.25 13.16 2.06
N ARG A 489 -32.10 12.86 2.69
CA ARG A 489 -30.78 12.62 2.09
C ARG A 489 -30.87 11.94 0.72
N LYS A 490 -30.75 12.75 -0.35
CA LYS A 490 -30.46 12.27 -1.70
C LYS A 490 -29.00 12.57 -2.00
N TRP A 491 -28.31 11.61 -2.62
CA TRP A 491 -26.95 11.74 -3.15
C TRP A 491 -26.73 13.04 -3.95
N TYR A 492 -27.76 13.55 -4.63
CA TYR A 492 -27.76 14.84 -5.33
C TYR A 492 -27.32 16.03 -4.47
N GLN A 493 -27.65 16.06 -3.16
CA GLN A 493 -27.17 17.08 -2.23
C GLN A 493 -25.65 17.01 -2.00
N GLU A 494 -24.98 15.91 -2.37
CA GLU A 494 -23.53 15.79 -2.33
C GLU A 494 -22.88 16.24 -3.64
N TRP A 495 -23.61 16.17 -4.76
CA TRP A 495 -23.17 16.75 -6.03
C TRP A 495 -23.29 18.29 -6.04
N THR A 496 -24.16 18.88 -5.21
CA THR A 496 -24.16 20.33 -4.94
C THR A 496 -23.11 20.76 -3.91
N LYS A 497 -22.50 19.83 -3.14
CA LYS A 497 -21.35 20.10 -2.25
C LYS A 497 -20.04 20.09 -3.04
N VAL A 498 -19.69 21.20 -3.67
CA VAL A 498 -18.33 21.32 -4.23
C VAL A 498 -17.33 21.66 -3.12
N ARG A 499 -16.68 20.61 -2.61
CA ARG A 499 -15.59 20.64 -1.63
C ARG A 499 -14.26 20.31 -2.33
N PRO A 500 -13.10 20.65 -1.73
CA PRO A 500 -11.81 20.02 -2.03
C PRO A 500 -11.91 18.51 -2.21
N ASN A 501 -11.01 17.96 -3.02
CA ASN A 501 -10.51 16.62 -2.75
C ASN A 501 -10.10 16.61 -1.26
N SER A 502 -10.74 15.75 -0.46
CA SER A 502 -10.48 15.66 0.98
C SER A 502 -8.98 15.56 1.25
N SER A 503 -8.53 16.13 2.37
CA SER A 503 -7.10 16.22 2.71
C SER A 503 -6.31 14.95 2.37
N THR A 504 -5.14 15.14 1.76
CA THR A 504 -4.17 14.08 1.55
C THR A 504 -3.50 13.66 2.86
N TRP A 505 -3.62 14.48 3.91
CA TRP A 505 -3.11 14.20 5.25
C TRP A 505 -3.89 13.05 5.89
N ASP A 506 -3.16 12.07 6.39
CA ASP A 506 -3.68 10.96 7.19
C ASP A 506 -3.88 11.42 8.63
N GLU A 507 -5.09 11.26 9.17
CA GLU A 507 -5.46 11.61 10.54
C GLU A 507 -4.76 10.74 11.61
N LYS A 508 -4.06 9.67 11.22
CA LYS A 508 -3.30 8.77 12.11
C LYS A 508 -1.79 8.89 12.03
N LEU A 509 -1.27 9.69 11.10
CA LEU A 509 0.16 9.89 10.91
C LEU A 509 0.61 11.22 11.51
N ILE A 510 1.51 11.13 12.49
CA ILE A 510 2.24 12.26 13.07
C ILE A 510 3.50 12.46 12.22
N TYR A 511 3.44 13.44 11.32
CA TYR A 511 4.54 13.74 10.40
C TYR A 511 5.81 14.16 11.15
N ARG A 512 6.91 13.41 10.95
CA ARG A 512 8.24 13.72 11.49
C ARG A 512 9.36 13.33 10.53
N ARG A 513 10.44 14.10 10.52
CA ARG A 513 11.70 13.83 9.80
C ARG A 513 12.65 13.01 10.67
N ILE A 514 12.22 11.80 11.04
CA ILE A 514 12.99 10.88 11.89
C ILE A 514 14.28 10.46 11.16
N GLY A 515 15.44 10.62 11.81
CA GLY A 515 16.74 10.14 11.34
C GLY A 515 17.53 11.07 10.41
N VAL A 516 17.12 12.33 10.20
CA VAL A 516 17.83 13.33 9.37
C VAL A 516 19.33 13.41 9.75
N PRO A 517 20.28 13.45 8.80
CA PRO A 517 21.71 13.52 9.12
C PRO A 517 22.14 14.84 9.78
N ASP A 518 21.74 15.97 9.16
CA ASP A 518 22.05 17.32 9.64
C ASP A 518 20.84 18.24 9.39
N PRO A 519 20.05 18.57 10.42
CA PRO A 519 18.88 19.45 10.30
C PRO A 519 19.20 20.90 9.88
N GLU A 520 20.43 21.40 10.08
CA GLU A 520 20.81 22.75 9.65
C GLU A 520 21.09 22.85 8.14
N GLN A 521 21.42 21.73 7.49
CA GLN A 521 21.72 21.70 6.05
C GLN A 521 20.49 21.49 5.17
N GLY A 522 19.29 21.30 5.72
CA GLY A 522 18.04 21.20 4.96
C GLY A 522 17.88 19.94 4.09
N TRP A 523 18.80 18.97 4.20
CA TRP A 523 18.75 17.69 3.47
C TRP A 523 18.02 16.62 4.28
N ASP A 524 17.12 15.89 3.64
CA ASP A 524 16.47 14.69 4.19
C ASP A 524 16.83 13.45 3.37
N ASP A 525 17.13 12.34 4.04
CA ASP A 525 17.44 11.04 3.44
C ASP A 525 16.24 10.10 3.62
N VAL A 526 15.53 9.81 2.53
CA VAL A 526 14.39 8.89 2.53
C VAL A 526 14.74 7.55 1.91
N TYR A 527 14.34 6.48 2.60
CA TYR A 527 14.65 5.10 2.26
C TYR A 527 13.42 4.35 1.75
N MET A 528 13.63 3.35 0.90
CA MET A 528 12.58 2.46 0.42
C MET A 528 13.12 1.06 0.12
N LEU A 529 12.34 0.03 0.47
CA LEU A 529 12.53 -1.30 -0.13
C LEU A 529 11.78 -1.38 -1.47
N SER A 530 12.53 -1.76 -2.48
CA SER A 530 12.14 -1.79 -3.88
C SER A 530 12.15 -3.25 -4.34
N ALA A 531 10.97 -3.83 -4.58
CA ALA A 531 10.81 -5.26 -4.81
C ALA A 531 10.29 -5.57 -6.22
N ALA A 532 10.84 -6.61 -6.84
CA ALA A 532 10.50 -7.12 -8.16
C ALA A 532 10.68 -8.64 -8.18
N ASN A 533 9.79 -9.38 -8.84
CA ASN A 533 9.82 -10.85 -8.88
C ASN A 533 9.86 -11.46 -7.46
N HIS A 534 10.95 -12.16 -7.11
CA HIS A 534 11.28 -12.64 -5.75
C HIS A 534 12.56 -11.98 -5.18
N HIS A 535 12.92 -10.80 -5.70
CA HIS A 535 14.09 -10.03 -5.30
C HIS A 535 13.70 -8.66 -4.70
N VAL A 536 14.59 -8.09 -3.89
CA VAL A 536 14.45 -6.77 -3.28
C VAL A 536 15.79 -6.02 -3.35
N CYS A 537 15.78 -4.74 -3.72
CA CYS A 537 16.89 -3.82 -3.48
C CYS A 537 16.49 -2.74 -2.47
N LEU A 538 17.50 -2.16 -1.80
CA LEU A 538 17.37 -0.98 -0.96
C LEU A 538 17.63 0.27 -1.82
N VAL A 539 16.81 1.30 -1.64
CA VAL A 539 16.93 2.58 -2.34
C VAL A 539 16.95 3.72 -1.32
N LYS A 540 17.90 4.64 -1.45
CA LYS A 540 17.96 5.91 -0.71
C LYS A 540 17.90 7.07 -1.70
N LEU A 541 17.09 8.08 -1.39
CA LEU A 541 17.09 9.39 -2.03
C LEU A 541 17.42 10.46 -0.98
N SER A 542 18.50 11.22 -1.19
CA SER A 542 18.68 12.51 -0.51
C SER A 542 17.95 13.60 -1.30
N VAL A 543 17.18 14.45 -0.62
CA VAL A 543 16.52 15.60 -1.23
C VAL A 543 16.60 16.82 -0.32
N HIS A 544 16.86 17.99 -0.90
CA HIS A 544 16.92 19.26 -0.17
C HIS A 544 15.53 19.90 -0.04
N GLU A 545 15.26 20.62 1.06
CA GLU A 545 13.95 21.24 1.27
C GLU A 545 13.58 22.30 0.23
N ASN A 546 14.55 22.95 -0.42
CA ASN A 546 14.29 23.82 -1.58
C ASN A 546 13.61 23.07 -2.73
N TYR A 547 14.00 21.81 -3.00
CA TYR A 547 13.40 20.99 -4.05
C TYR A 547 11.95 20.64 -3.71
N LEU A 548 11.69 20.22 -2.46
CA LEU A 548 10.33 19.90 -2.00
C LEU A 548 9.40 21.12 -2.04
N GLN A 549 9.91 22.29 -1.65
CA GLN A 549 9.18 23.56 -1.72
C GLN A 549 8.98 24.03 -3.17
N TRP A 550 9.96 23.83 -4.05
CA TRP A 550 9.84 24.13 -5.48
C TRP A 550 8.70 23.33 -6.10
N LEU A 551 8.63 22.00 -5.86
CA LEU A 551 7.52 21.14 -6.31
C LEU A 551 6.12 21.61 -5.87
N GLU A 552 6.01 22.45 -4.83
CA GLU A 552 4.75 23.00 -4.33
C GLU A 552 4.48 24.45 -4.77
N THR A 553 5.52 25.28 -4.83
CA THR A 553 5.39 26.74 -4.94
C THR A 553 6.04 27.35 -6.18
N GLY A 554 6.94 26.63 -6.86
CA GLY A 554 7.79 27.15 -7.95
C GLY A 554 8.91 28.07 -7.51
N ASN A 555 9.11 28.26 -6.21
CA ASN A 555 10.14 29.11 -5.62
C ASN A 555 10.93 28.31 -4.57
N THR A 556 12.19 28.65 -4.37
CA THR A 556 13.03 28.14 -3.28
C THR A 556 13.07 29.12 -2.10
N LYS A 557 13.68 28.76 -0.97
CA LYS A 557 13.90 29.69 0.16
C LYS A 557 15.06 30.66 -0.06
N HIS A 558 15.85 30.51 -1.13
CA HIS A 558 17.10 31.25 -1.36
C HIS A 558 18.07 31.29 -0.16
N GLN A 559 18.17 30.18 0.60
CA GLN A 559 19.28 30.00 1.53
C GLN A 559 20.56 29.64 0.76
N ALA A 560 21.69 30.23 1.17
CA ALA A 560 22.99 29.89 0.62
C ALA A 560 23.44 28.50 1.10
N LEU A 561 23.71 27.58 0.18
CA LEU A 561 24.20 26.24 0.54
C LEU A 561 25.59 26.34 1.17
N LYS A 562 25.74 25.76 2.37
CA LYS A 562 27.03 25.58 3.06
C LYS A 562 27.88 24.44 2.48
N SER A 563 27.28 23.53 1.71
CA SER A 563 27.91 22.31 1.18
C SER A 563 28.00 22.31 -0.35
N GLY A 564 28.94 21.56 -0.90
CA GLY A 564 29.15 21.43 -2.35
C GLY A 564 28.13 20.53 -3.08
N ARG A 565 27.08 20.05 -2.39
CA ARG A 565 25.93 19.38 -3.01
C ARG A 565 25.07 20.43 -3.72
N GLN A 566 24.33 20.03 -4.75
CA GLN A 566 23.46 20.92 -5.50
C GLN A 566 22.00 20.62 -5.16
N ASP A 567 21.26 21.60 -4.64
CA ASP A 567 19.87 21.42 -4.18
C ASP A 567 18.87 21.15 -5.32
N HIS A 568 19.24 21.49 -6.55
CA HIS A 568 18.47 21.16 -7.76
C HIS A 568 18.66 19.71 -8.23
N ILE A 569 19.52 18.91 -7.59
CA ILE A 569 19.79 17.50 -7.92
C ILE A 569 19.14 16.56 -6.90
N LEU A 570 18.48 15.51 -7.41
CA LEU A 570 18.01 14.37 -6.63
C LEU A 570 19.11 13.29 -6.59
N TYR A 571 19.79 13.16 -5.45
CA TYR A 571 20.85 12.15 -5.27
C TYR A 571 20.24 10.81 -4.84
N MET A 572 20.20 9.86 -5.76
CA MET A 572 19.55 8.57 -5.61
C MET A 572 20.58 7.44 -5.69
N THR A 573 20.50 6.51 -4.73
CA THR A 573 21.39 5.34 -4.63
C THR A 573 20.54 4.08 -4.55
N ARG A 574 20.86 3.08 -5.35
CA ARG A 574 20.18 1.77 -5.41
C ARG A 574 21.19 0.65 -5.16
N SER A 575 20.87 -0.29 -4.29
CA SER A 575 21.70 -1.48 -4.08
C SER A 575 21.55 -2.49 -5.23
N ARG A 576 22.39 -3.53 -5.23
CA ARG A 576 22.09 -4.73 -6.01
C ARG A 576 20.74 -5.35 -5.63
N TRP A 577 20.18 -6.15 -6.52
CA TRP A 577 18.94 -6.91 -6.28
C TRP A 577 19.23 -8.20 -5.51
N PHE A 578 18.71 -8.31 -4.28
CA PHE A 578 18.88 -9.46 -3.41
C PHE A 578 17.77 -10.48 -3.61
N ASN A 579 18.14 -11.72 -3.95
CA ASN A 579 17.21 -12.84 -4.05
C ASN A 579 16.74 -13.28 -2.64
N LEU A 580 15.42 -13.28 -2.39
CA LEU A 580 14.87 -13.73 -1.11
C LEU A 580 14.92 -15.27 -0.91
N LEU A 581 15.06 -16.03 -1.99
CA LEU A 581 15.17 -17.49 -1.97
C LEU A 581 16.60 -17.96 -1.64
N ASP A 582 17.59 -17.11 -1.91
CA ASP A 582 19.00 -17.33 -1.58
C ASP A 582 19.23 -17.07 -0.09
N VAL A 583 20.07 -17.91 0.54
CA VAL A 583 20.28 -17.90 1.99
C VAL A 583 21.13 -16.70 2.42
N ASP A 584 22.21 -16.39 1.71
CA ASP A 584 23.15 -15.35 2.10
C ASP A 584 22.67 -13.98 1.66
N GLN A 585 22.05 -13.86 0.48
CA GLN A 585 21.49 -12.59 0.00
C GLN A 585 20.35 -12.07 0.89
N ARG A 586 19.51 -12.94 1.46
CA ARG A 586 18.47 -12.50 2.43
C ARG A 586 19.05 -12.14 3.80
N LYS A 587 20.14 -12.80 4.23
CA LYS A 587 20.90 -12.46 5.45
C LYS A 587 21.59 -11.10 5.32
N GLU A 588 22.21 -10.84 4.16
CA GLU A 588 22.81 -9.55 3.81
C GLU A 588 21.75 -8.44 3.75
N LEU A 589 20.64 -8.67 3.05
CA LEU A 589 19.51 -7.74 2.98
C LEU A 589 18.93 -7.41 4.37
N LEU A 590 18.70 -8.40 5.24
CA LEU A 590 18.24 -8.14 6.61
C LEU A 590 19.25 -7.30 7.39
N THR A 591 20.56 -7.55 7.19
CA THR A 591 21.64 -6.78 7.83
C THR A 591 21.62 -5.32 7.37
N GLY A 592 21.51 -5.04 6.06
CA GLY A 592 21.41 -3.67 5.55
C GLY A 592 20.13 -2.94 5.99
N ILE A 593 18.99 -3.64 6.04
CA ILE A 593 17.75 -3.14 6.66
C ILE A 593 18.01 -2.74 8.12
N TRP A 594 18.79 -3.54 8.86
CA TRP A 594 19.13 -3.28 10.26
C TRP A 594 20.09 -2.11 10.44
N CYS A 595 21.09 -1.94 9.58
CA CYS A 595 21.96 -0.76 9.54
C CYS A 595 21.12 0.52 9.35
N VAL A 596 20.22 0.55 8.36
CA VAL A 596 19.34 1.70 8.11
C VAL A 596 18.37 1.96 9.28
N LEU A 597 17.77 0.92 9.86
CA LEU A 597 16.88 1.10 11.02
C LEU A 597 17.63 1.59 12.27
N SER A 598 18.89 1.17 12.46
CA SER A 598 19.77 1.68 13.51
C SER A 598 20.10 3.15 13.30
N TRP A 599 20.55 3.51 12.10
CA TRP A 599 20.83 4.89 11.69
C TRP A 599 19.62 5.82 11.87
N LEU A 600 18.43 5.40 11.43
CA LEU A 600 17.21 6.22 11.49
C LEU A 600 16.66 6.40 12.91
N ASN A 601 16.97 5.50 13.85
CA ASN A 601 16.44 5.54 15.22
C ASN A 601 17.44 5.96 16.30
N ARG A 602 18.73 6.10 15.95
CA ARG A 602 19.87 6.38 16.84
C ARG A 602 19.58 7.41 17.96
N ASP A 603 18.86 8.48 17.64
CA ASP A 603 18.66 9.64 18.53
C ASP A 603 17.62 9.37 19.65
N GLU A 604 16.81 8.31 19.51
CA GLU A 604 15.78 7.88 20.46
C GLU A 604 16.09 6.51 21.11
N VAL A 605 17.28 5.96 20.88
CA VAL A 605 17.71 4.67 21.44
C VAL A 605 18.19 4.88 22.88
N PRO A 606 17.86 3.97 23.84
CA PRO A 606 18.35 4.09 25.20
C PRO A 606 19.88 4.09 25.24
N LYS A 607 20.49 5.03 25.99
CA LYS A 607 21.95 5.19 26.08
C LYS A 607 22.68 3.89 26.40
N VAL A 608 22.11 3.05 27.27
CA VAL A 608 22.64 1.73 27.65
C VAL A 608 22.85 0.80 26.43
N GLU A 609 22.06 0.91 25.36
CA GLU A 609 22.24 0.10 24.14
C GLU A 609 23.29 0.70 23.17
N LEU A 610 23.51 2.02 23.23
CA LEU A 610 24.64 2.67 22.55
C LEU A 610 25.96 2.36 23.28
N GLU A 611 25.99 2.49 24.60
CA GLU A 611 27.14 2.16 25.46
C GLU A 611 27.56 0.68 25.29
N LYS A 612 26.61 -0.26 25.20
CA LYS A 612 26.90 -1.67 24.86
C LYS A 612 27.55 -1.84 23.49
N MET A 613 27.05 -1.12 22.47
CA MET A 613 27.61 -1.17 21.11
C MET A 613 29.04 -0.62 21.09
N GLU A 614 29.26 0.52 21.72
CA GLU A 614 30.58 1.18 21.80
C GLU A 614 31.60 0.31 22.57
N ASN A 615 31.19 -0.35 23.66
CA ASN A 615 32.03 -1.31 24.39
C ASN A 615 32.40 -2.53 23.54
N LEU A 616 31.41 -3.18 22.89
CA LEU A 616 31.65 -4.32 22.00
C LEU A 616 32.59 -3.96 20.83
N LYS A 617 32.58 -2.69 20.39
CA LYS A 617 33.49 -2.21 19.35
C LYS A 617 34.92 -2.10 19.87
N GLN A 618 35.11 -1.52 21.06
CA GLN A 618 36.42 -1.44 21.72
C GLN A 618 37.00 -2.84 21.99
N GLU A 619 36.16 -3.82 22.37
CA GLU A 619 36.57 -5.22 22.54
C GLU A 619 37.05 -5.87 21.24
N GLN A 620 36.46 -5.52 20.09
CA GLN A 620 36.88 -6.00 18.77
C GLN A 620 38.17 -5.33 18.30
N GLU A 621 38.27 -4.00 18.42
CA GLU A 621 39.49 -3.24 18.09
C GLU A 621 40.71 -3.70 18.91
N GLN A 622 40.51 -4.07 20.19
CA GLN A 622 41.54 -4.69 21.02
C GLN A 622 41.95 -6.08 20.50
N GLN A 623 40.99 -6.97 20.21
CA GLN A 623 41.27 -8.32 19.70
C GLN A 623 41.97 -8.31 18.33
N GLU A 624 41.66 -7.36 17.46
CA GLU A 624 42.39 -7.18 16.19
C GLU A 624 43.81 -6.66 16.42
N SER A 625 44.02 -5.79 17.41
CA SER A 625 45.38 -5.32 17.76
C SER A 625 46.26 -6.40 18.39
N ASP A 626 45.69 -7.26 19.25
CA ASP A 626 46.42 -8.37 19.88
C ASP A 626 46.78 -9.48 18.86
N ASN A 627 45.87 -9.82 17.94
CA ASN A 627 46.17 -10.77 16.84
C ASN A 627 47.06 -10.17 15.73
N GLY A 628 47.19 -8.85 15.66
CA GLY A 628 48.08 -8.17 14.71
C GLY A 628 49.56 -8.14 15.13
N GLY A 629 49.87 -8.52 16.37
CA GLY A 629 51.23 -8.48 16.92
C GLY A 629 52.08 -9.70 16.57
N ASP A 630 52.94 -9.55 15.56
CA ASP A 630 54.10 -10.39 15.24
C ASP A 630 54.04 -11.89 15.61
N HIS A 631 53.70 -12.74 14.62
CA HIS A 631 54.33 -14.05 14.54
C HIS A 631 55.78 -13.87 14.06
N PRO A 632 56.82 -14.05 14.90
CA PRO A 632 58.19 -14.08 14.40
C PRO A 632 58.37 -15.29 13.48
N MET A 633 58.87 -15.05 12.27
CA MET A 633 59.30 -16.13 11.37
C MET A 633 60.52 -16.83 11.98
N GLU A 634 60.31 -18.02 12.55
CA GLU A 634 61.42 -18.94 12.87
C GLU A 634 62.15 -19.34 11.57
N THR A 635 63.47 -19.54 11.66
CA THR A 635 64.41 -19.70 10.53
C THR A 635 65.28 -20.94 10.67
#